data_AF-A0A2I0WWD8-F1
#
_entry.id   AF-A0A2I0WWD8-F1
#
_cell.length_a   1.000
_cell.length_b   1.000
_cell.length_c   1.000
_cell.angle_alpha   90.00
_cell.angle_beta   90.00
_cell.angle_gamma   90.00
#
_symmetry.space_group_name_H-M   'P 1'
#
loop_
_entity.id
_entity.type
_entity.pdbx_description
1 polymer ?
#
loop_
_entity_poly.entity_id
_entity_poly.type
_entity_poly.pdbx_seq_one_letter_code
_entity_poly.pdbx_strand_id
1 'polypeptide(L)'
;MTMEDFGGRYFDVLLKKVLFDKVKYDCIVRDDYKMHDLIHESASKFFAQECVDALDDERSFLEISETIRHLSVLNAKPYILRKIEKFKHLHSLFLFYKASDEDNEFSPE
;
A
#
# COMPACT_ATOMS: atom_id res chain seq x y z
N MET A 1 14.27 -18.66 9.34
CA MET A 1 12.99 -18.41 8.68
C MET A 1 12.58 -16.99 9.03
N THR A 2 12.63 -16.08 8.07
CA THR A 2 12.34 -14.65 8.24
C THR A 2 10.85 -14.38 8.01
N MET A 3 10.36 -13.18 8.36
CA MET A 3 9.00 -12.77 7.98
C MET A 3 8.80 -12.80 6.46
N GLU A 4 9.86 -12.56 5.70
CA GLU A 4 9.85 -12.64 4.23
C GLU A 4 9.62 -14.08 3.76
N ASP A 5 10.24 -15.08 4.40
CA ASP A 5 10.01 -16.50 4.06
C ASP A 5 8.54 -16.89 4.27
N PHE A 6 7.90 -16.40 5.35
CA PHE A 6 6.48 -16.64 5.59
C PHE A 6 5.60 -15.93 4.57
N GLY A 7 5.88 -14.65 4.30
CA GLY A 7 5.19 -13.87 3.28
C GLY A 7 5.27 -14.51 1.90
N GLY A 8 6.45 -15.01 1.53
CA GLY A 8 6.69 -15.73 0.27
C GLY A 8 5.80 -16.96 0.13
N ARG A 9 5.65 -17.77 1.19
CA ARG A 9 4.75 -18.94 1.15
C ARG A 9 3.28 -18.57 0.95
N TYR A 10 2.82 -17.50 1.57
CA TYR A 10 1.45 -17.01 1.31
C TYR A 10 1.30 -16.48 -0.11
N PHE A 11 2.29 -15.75 -0.60
CA PHE A 11 2.30 -15.24 -1.96
C PHE A 11 2.30 -16.35 -3.01
N ASP A 12 3.06 -17.43 -2.79
CA ASP A 12 3.06 -18.62 -3.66
C ASP A 12 1.66 -19.24 -3.80
N VAL A 13 0.85 -19.20 -2.73
CA VAL A 13 -0.54 -19.66 -2.79
C VAL A 13 -1.40 -18.75 -3.66
N LEU A 14 -1.20 -17.42 -3.60
CA LEU A 14 -1.91 -16.46 -4.44
C LEU A 14 -1.53 -16.61 -5.92
N LEU A 15 -0.25 -16.84 -6.21
CA LEU A 15 0.23 -17.15 -7.56
C LEU A 15 -0.39 -18.44 -8.11
N LYS A 16 -0.41 -19.51 -7.32
CA LYS A 16 -1.05 -20.78 -7.71
C LYS A 16 -2.55 -20.65 -7.99
N LYS A 17 -3.20 -19.67 -7.37
CA LYS A 17 -4.61 -19.34 -7.60
C LYS A 17 -4.84 -18.39 -8.78
N VAL A 18 -3.78 -18.05 -9.52
CA VAL A 18 -3.85 -17.16 -10.68
C VAL A 18 -4.41 -15.77 -10.32
N LEU A 19 -4.15 -15.33 -9.08
CA LEU A 19 -4.50 -13.96 -8.65
C LEU A 19 -3.47 -12.94 -9.13
N PHE A 20 -2.27 -13.41 -9.42
CA PHE A 20 -1.16 -12.62 -9.94
C PHE A 20 -0.51 -13.36 -11.10
N ASP A 21 -0.16 -12.61 -12.12
CA ASP A 21 0.62 -13.05 -13.26
C ASP A 21 2.06 -12.56 -13.13
N LYS A 22 3.01 -13.45 -13.44
CA LYS A 22 4.42 -13.11 -13.48
C LYS A 22 4.73 -12.38 -14.79
N VAL A 23 5.26 -11.17 -14.67
CA VAL A 23 5.69 -10.33 -15.80
C VAL A 23 7.19 -10.41 -15.92
N LYS A 24 7.67 -10.79 -17.10
CA LYS A 24 9.10 -10.78 -17.43
C LYS A 24 9.39 -9.58 -18.31
N TYR A 25 10.35 -8.76 -17.87
CA TYR A 25 10.98 -7.75 -18.72
C TYR A 25 12.37 -8.26 -19.08
N ASP A 26 12.72 -8.24 -20.37
CA ASP A 26 13.98 -8.78 -20.90
C ASP A 26 15.25 -8.17 -20.27
N CYS A 27 15.11 -7.05 -19.54
CA CYS A 27 16.21 -6.27 -19.00
C CYS A 27 16.30 -6.23 -17.46
N ILE A 28 15.39 -6.87 -16.71
CA ILE A 28 15.38 -6.79 -15.23
C ILE A 28 15.54 -8.20 -14.63
N VAL A 29 16.52 -8.37 -13.72
CA VAL A 29 16.77 -9.64 -12.99
C VAL A 29 15.69 -9.92 -11.93
N ARG A 30 14.69 -9.04 -11.80
CA ARG A 30 13.66 -9.08 -10.76
C ARG A 30 12.36 -9.60 -11.35
N ASP A 31 11.75 -10.52 -10.60
CA ASP A 31 10.42 -11.01 -10.93
C ASP A 31 9.38 -9.95 -10.56
N ASP A 32 8.74 -9.37 -11.57
CA ASP A 32 7.59 -8.50 -11.37
C ASP A 32 6.29 -9.31 -11.47
N TYR A 33 5.28 -8.87 -10.73
CA TYR A 33 3.98 -9.53 -10.70
C TYR A 33 2.88 -8.48 -10.88
N LYS A 34 1.84 -8.82 -11.66
CA LYS A 34 0.67 -7.97 -11.87
C LYS A 34 -0.60 -8.72 -11.50
N MET A 35 -1.51 -8.04 -10.84
CA MET A 35 -2.88 -8.53 -10.66
C MET A 35 -3.69 -8.17 -11.90
N HIS A 36 -4.55 -9.08 -12.36
CA HIS A 36 -5.44 -8.79 -13.48
C HIS A 36 -6.45 -7.70 -13.10
N ASP A 37 -6.75 -6.78 -14.01
CA ASP A 37 -7.61 -5.61 -13.74
C ASP A 37 -8.96 -6.00 -13.13
N LEU A 38 -9.59 -7.08 -13.62
CA LEU A 38 -10.85 -7.60 -13.08
C LEU A 38 -10.73 -8.07 -11.61
N ILE A 39 -9.62 -8.70 -11.25
CA ILE A 39 -9.37 -9.16 -9.87
C ILE A 39 -9.11 -7.94 -8.99
N HIS A 40 -8.30 -7.00 -9.48
CA HIS A 40 -8.01 -5.75 -8.80
C HIS A 40 -9.28 -4.94 -8.54
N GLU A 41 -10.10 -4.73 -9.56
CA GLU A 41 -11.36 -4.00 -9.46
C GLU A 41 -12.34 -4.70 -8.51
N SER A 42 -12.44 -6.03 -8.58
CA SER A 42 -13.31 -6.81 -7.69
C SER A 42 -12.87 -6.70 -6.23
N ALA A 43 -11.58 -6.85 -5.96
CA ALA A 43 -11.02 -6.70 -4.62
C ALA A 43 -11.23 -5.27 -4.10
N SER A 44 -10.92 -4.27 -4.93
CA SER A 44 -11.11 -2.86 -4.57
C SER A 44 -12.55 -2.56 -4.17
N LYS A 45 -13.54 -3.01 -4.96
CA LYS A 45 -14.97 -2.82 -4.65
C LYS A 45 -15.41 -3.57 -3.40
N PHE A 46 -14.96 -4.81 -3.23
CA PHE A 46 -15.34 -5.64 -2.08
C PHE A 46 -14.80 -5.07 -0.77
N PHE A 47 -13.57 -4.54 -0.80
CA PHE A 47 -12.91 -4.01 0.39
C PHE A 47 -13.09 -2.51 0.59
N ALA A 48 -13.75 -1.78 -0.31
CA ALA A 48 -13.90 -0.32 -0.23
C ALA A 48 -14.51 0.19 1.09
N GLN A 49 -15.27 -0.63 1.82
CA GLN A 49 -15.85 -0.28 3.12
C GLN A 49 -14.91 -0.53 4.30
N GLU A 50 -13.89 -1.37 4.13
CA GLU A 50 -12.97 -1.80 5.19
C GLU A 50 -11.54 -1.31 4.98
N CYS A 51 -11.12 -1.09 3.73
CA CYS A 51 -9.78 -0.72 3.30
C CYS A 51 -9.81 0.58 2.51
N VAL A 52 -8.98 1.55 2.89
CA VAL A 52 -8.84 2.82 2.17
C VAL A 52 -7.38 3.19 2.01
N ASP A 53 -7.02 3.58 0.78
CA ASP A 53 -5.77 4.26 0.46
C ASP A 53 -6.02 5.77 0.43
N ALA A 54 -5.28 6.51 1.25
CA ALA A 54 -5.40 7.97 1.33
C ALA A 54 -4.09 8.64 0.91
N LEU A 55 -4.21 9.72 0.14
CA LEU A 55 -3.15 10.71 0.02
C LEU A 55 -3.14 11.58 1.27
N ASP A 56 -1.97 12.07 1.67
CA ASP A 56 -1.84 13.06 2.74
C ASP A 56 -2.35 14.45 2.31
N ASP A 57 -3.64 14.53 1.98
CA ASP A 57 -4.38 15.77 1.79
C ASP A 57 -5.56 15.84 2.78
N GLU A 58 -5.96 17.05 3.15
CA GLU A 58 -6.97 17.23 4.19
C GLU A 58 -8.37 16.72 3.81
N ARG A 59 -8.70 16.72 2.52
CA ARG A 59 -10.03 16.35 2.04
C ARG A 59 -10.19 14.83 2.04
N SER A 60 -9.15 14.11 1.63
CA SER A 60 -9.08 12.66 1.61
C SER A 60 -9.49 12.08 2.97
N PHE A 61 -9.00 12.65 4.07
CA PHE A 61 -9.33 12.16 5.42
C PHE A 61 -10.75 12.45 5.87
N LEU A 62 -11.39 13.51 5.40
CA LEU A 62 -12.76 13.87 5.80
C LEU A 62 -13.80 12.90 5.23
N GLU A 63 -13.54 12.36 4.04
CA GLU A 63 -14.46 11.48 3.32
C GLU A 63 -14.35 10.01 3.76
N ILE A 64 -13.30 9.64 4.48
CA ILE A 64 -13.11 8.27 4.98
C ILE A 64 -14.13 7.97 6.09
N SER A 65 -14.88 6.88 5.90
CA SER A 65 -15.79 6.34 6.91
C SER A 65 -15.04 6.01 8.21
N GLU A 66 -15.65 6.28 9.36
CA GLU A 66 -15.09 5.90 10.66
C GLU A 66 -15.06 4.37 10.90
N THR A 67 -15.76 3.61 10.05
CA THR A 67 -15.85 2.14 10.11
C THR A 67 -14.68 1.42 9.46
N ILE A 68 -13.73 2.14 8.86
CA ILE A 68 -12.59 1.51 8.21
C ILE A 68 -11.76 0.70 9.20
N ARG A 69 -11.20 -0.41 8.70
CA ARG A 69 -10.37 -1.34 9.47
C ARG A 69 -8.91 -1.29 9.04
N HIS A 70 -8.64 -0.95 7.79
CA HIS A 70 -7.29 -0.90 7.24
C HIS A 70 -7.09 0.43 6.51
N LEU A 71 -6.12 1.21 6.98
CA LEU A 71 -5.76 2.50 6.40
C LEU A 71 -4.32 2.45 5.92
N SER A 72 -4.12 2.82 4.68
CA SER A 72 -2.81 3.02 4.07
C SER A 72 -2.69 4.48 3.66
N VAL A 73 -1.59 5.12 4.06
CA VAL A 73 -1.33 6.53 3.78
C VAL A 73 -0.02 6.67 3.05
N LEU A 74 -0.09 7.25 1.85
CA LEU A 74 1.07 7.61 1.07
C LEU A 74 1.53 9.04 1.39
N ASN A 75 2.85 9.23 1.49
CA ASN A 75 3.50 10.50 1.83
C ASN A 75 3.05 11.07 3.20
N ALA A 76 2.85 10.18 4.17
CA ALA A 76 2.31 10.53 5.48
C ALA A 76 3.19 11.56 6.22
N LYS A 77 2.65 12.74 6.52
CA LYS A 77 3.28 13.69 7.45
C LYS A 77 2.90 13.39 8.91
N PRO A 78 3.74 13.79 9.88
CA PRO A 78 3.50 13.49 11.30
C PRO A 78 2.13 13.93 11.86
N TYR A 79 1.52 15.01 11.33
CA TYR A 79 0.22 15.48 11.83
C TYR A 79 -0.93 14.51 11.57
N ILE A 80 -0.76 13.55 10.66
CA ILE A 80 -1.81 12.62 10.27
C ILE A 80 -2.25 11.71 11.41
N LEU A 81 -1.36 11.46 12.37
CA LEU A 81 -1.67 10.69 13.57
C LEU A 81 -2.81 11.30 14.38
N ARG A 82 -2.95 12.64 14.37
CA ARG A 82 -4.10 13.33 14.99
C ARG A 82 -5.40 13.08 14.23
N LYS A 83 -5.33 12.92 12.91
CA LYS A 83 -6.50 12.65 12.06
C LYS A 83 -6.98 11.21 12.19
N ILE A 84 -6.09 10.28 12.55
CA ILE A 84 -6.40 8.86 12.67
C ILE A 84 -7.18 8.54 13.95
N GLU A 85 -7.14 9.40 14.96
CA GLU A 85 -7.86 9.22 16.24
C GLU A 85 -9.36 8.94 16.06
N LYS A 86 -9.99 9.48 15.01
CA LYS A 86 -11.42 9.27 14.73
C LYS A 86 -11.76 7.83 14.29
N PHE A 87 -10.80 7.06 13.77
CA PHE A 87 -11.03 5.71 13.26
C PHE A 87 -10.98 4.66 14.39
N LYS A 88 -12.06 4.57 15.17
CA LYS A 88 -12.14 3.67 16.34
C LYS A 88 -12.07 2.18 16.00
N HIS A 89 -12.36 1.82 14.75
CA HIS A 89 -12.36 0.43 14.28
C HIS A 89 -11.09 0.04 13.52
N LEU A 90 -10.09 0.93 13.51
CA LEU A 90 -8.85 0.71 12.78
C LEU A 90 -8.06 -0.46 13.40
N HIS A 91 -7.78 -1.46 12.57
CA HIS A 91 -7.02 -2.65 12.92
C HIS A 91 -5.60 -2.62 12.36
N SER A 92 -5.38 -1.99 11.21
CA SER A 92 -4.05 -1.90 10.60
C SER A 92 -3.81 -0.52 10.01
N LEU A 93 -2.63 0.02 10.27
CA LEU A 93 -2.17 1.31 9.78
C LEU A 93 -0.83 1.14 9.05
N PHE A 94 -0.80 1.56 7.79
CA PHE A 94 0.42 1.61 6.99
C PHE A 94 0.75 3.06 6.65
N LEU A 95 1.92 3.53 7.07
CA LEU A 95 2.40 4.88 6.80
C LEU A 95 3.63 4.79 5.91
N PHE A 96 3.51 5.30 4.69
CA PHE A 96 4.61 5.35 3.74
C PHE A 96 5.15 6.78 3.71
N TYR A 97 6.43 6.93 4.02
CA TYR A 97 7.14 8.20 3.89
C TYR A 97 7.89 8.21 2.55
N LYS A 98 7.71 9.25 1.75
CA LYS A 98 8.57 9.49 0.60
C LYS A 98 9.81 10.22 1.11
N ALA A 99 10.96 9.58 1.04
CA ALA A 99 12.23 10.28 1.20
C ALA A 99 12.29 11.38 0.13
N SER A 100 12.45 12.63 0.55
CA SER A 100 12.72 13.74 -0.36
C SER A 100 14.06 13.47 -1.04
N ASP A 101 14.12 13.60 -2.37
CA ASP A 101 15.36 13.50 -3.15
C ASP A 101 16.33 14.69 -2.91
N GLU A 102 16.19 15.42 -1.80
CA GLU A 102 16.90 16.68 -1.53
C GLU A 102 18.27 16.53 -0.85
N ASP A 103 18.77 15.31 -0.63
CA ASP A 103 20.09 15.08 -0.03
C ASP A 103 21.23 14.87 -1.05
N ASN A 104 21.03 15.22 -2.33
CA ASN A 104 22.06 15.05 -3.38
C ASN A 104 22.39 16.32 -4.19
N GLU A 105 22.36 17.51 -3.58
CA GLU A 105 23.14 18.65 -4.09
C GLU A 105 24.60 18.54 -3.62
N PHE A 106 25.35 17.62 -4.22
CA PHE A 106 26.80 17.67 -4.18
C PHE A 106 27.24 18.74 -5.18
N SER A 107 27.43 19.98 -4.72
CA SER A 107 28.09 21.02 -5.52
C SER A 107 29.54 20.61 -5.73
N PRO A 108 30.03 20.44 -6.97
CA PRO A 108 31.45 20.35 -7.22
C PRO A 108 32.05 21.78 -7.18
N GLU A 109 33.02 21.98 -6.29
CA GLU A 109 33.98 23.09 -6.37
C GLU A 109 34.92 22.93 -7.58
#